data_AF-A0AAV2R415-F1
#
_entry.id   AF-A0AAV2R415-F1
#
_cell.length_a   1.000
_cell.length_b   1.000
_cell.length_c   1.000
_cell.angle_alpha   90.00
_cell.angle_beta   90.00
_cell.angle_gamma   90.00
#
_symmetry.space_group_name_H-M   'P 1'
#
loop_
_entity.id
_entity.type
_entity.pdbx_description
1 polymer ?
#
loop_
_entity_poly.entity_id
_entity_poly.type
_entity_poly.pdbx_seq_one_letter_code
_entity_poly.pdbx_strand_id
1 'polypeptide(L)'
;RLLVGAPRDNTSQVDVLSPGALYSCSFTTDKSTADCAQLQVDWRNKDDKYKDFAWIDDDIKDYQRLGASLATSDKGVVVCAPGWHIFVKYQVGKADLPFGLCFEAREETNFIFKKKEEFSPAYSS
;
A
#
# COMPACT_ATOMS: atom_id res chain seq x y z
N ARG A 1 0.60 -20.73 -0.10
CA ARG A 1 -0.20 -19.78 0.71
C ARG A 1 -1.15 -19.05 -0.22
N LEU A 2 -2.34 -18.67 0.24
CA LEU A 2 -3.25 -17.81 -0.51
C LEU A 2 -3.06 -16.37 -0.02
N LEU A 3 -2.98 -15.41 -0.95
CA LEU A 3 -2.94 -14.00 -0.61
C LEU A 3 -4.29 -13.36 -0.96
N VAL A 4 -4.82 -12.55 -0.05
CA VAL A 4 -6.15 -11.94 -0.19
C VAL A 4 -6.04 -10.44 0.04
N GLY A 5 -6.38 -9.65 -0.97
CA GLY A 5 -6.52 -8.21 -0.84
C GLY A 5 -7.85 -7.84 -0.18
N ALA A 6 -7.81 -6.92 0.79
CA ALA A 6 -8.98 -6.41 1.51
C ALA A 6 -9.00 -4.87 1.43
N PRO A 7 -9.40 -4.28 0.29
CA PRO A 7 -9.21 -2.85 -0.02
C PRO A 7 -10.03 -1.85 0.79
N ARG A 8 -10.78 -2.32 1.80
CA ARG A 8 -11.57 -1.45 2.70
C ARG A 8 -11.27 -1.72 4.16
N ASP A 9 -10.33 -2.62 4.45
CA ASP A 9 -10.05 -3.00 5.82
C ASP A 9 -9.15 -1.97 6.50
N ASN A 10 -9.19 -1.98 7.83
CA ASN A 10 -8.29 -1.17 8.64
C ASN A 10 -6.95 -1.87 8.85
N THR A 11 -5.92 -1.09 9.13
CA THR A 11 -4.57 -1.58 9.45
C THR A 11 -4.16 -1.06 10.82
N SER A 12 -2.92 -1.32 11.22
CA SER A 12 -2.31 -0.72 12.40
C SER A 12 -1.93 0.76 12.23
N GLN A 13 -2.15 1.36 11.05
CA GLN A 13 -1.91 2.78 10.84
C GLN A 13 -2.89 3.60 11.69
N VAL A 14 -2.36 4.56 12.44
CA VAL A 14 -3.16 5.43 13.31
C VAL A 14 -3.67 6.60 12.49
N ASP A 15 -4.93 6.98 12.70
CA ASP A 15 -5.60 8.09 12.00
C ASP A 15 -5.64 7.96 10.46
N VAL A 16 -5.60 6.73 9.95
CA VAL A 16 -5.82 6.44 8.51
C VAL A 16 -7.09 5.61 8.35
N LEU A 17 -8.07 6.13 7.63
CA LEU A 17 -9.39 5.52 7.48
C LEU A 17 -9.39 4.50 6.36
N SER A 18 -9.69 3.23 6.69
CA SER A 18 -9.84 2.13 5.72
C SER A 18 -8.78 2.13 4.61
N PRO A 19 -7.48 2.16 4.96
CA PRO A 19 -6.40 2.20 3.96
C PRO A 19 -6.39 0.97 3.05
N GLY A 20 -7.00 -0.12 3.48
CA GLY A 20 -6.93 -1.42 2.83
C GLY A 20 -5.76 -2.25 3.35
N ALA A 21 -5.86 -3.57 3.17
CA ALA A 21 -4.92 -4.52 3.73
C ALA A 21 -4.64 -5.70 2.78
N LEU A 22 -3.60 -6.46 3.11
CA LEU A 22 -3.25 -7.71 2.47
C LEU A 22 -3.18 -8.81 3.54
N TYR A 23 -3.80 -9.96 3.28
CA TYR A 23 -3.78 -11.11 4.17
C TYR A 23 -3.03 -12.28 3.54
N SER A 24 -2.32 -13.04 4.38
CA SER A 24 -1.73 -14.32 4.04
C SER A 24 -2.48 -15.43 4.74
N CYS A 25 -3.06 -16.32 3.97
CA CYS A 25 -3.88 -17.42 4.45
C CYS A 25 -3.18 -18.77 4.25
N SER A 26 -3.17 -19.58 5.30
CA SER A 26 -2.72 -20.97 5.29
C SER A 26 -3.91 -21.89 5.55
N PHE A 27 -4.10 -22.87 4.67
CA PHE A 27 -5.12 -23.89 4.84
C PHE A 27 -4.56 -24.99 5.75
N THR A 28 -5.35 -25.40 6.73
CA THR A 28 -5.02 -26.56 7.56
C THR A 28 -5.23 -27.85 6.75
N THR A 29 -4.66 -28.97 7.23
CA THR A 29 -4.68 -30.29 6.55
C THR A 29 -6.10 -30.80 6.26
N ASP A 30 -7.05 -30.38 7.08
CA ASP A 30 -8.49 -30.61 7.01
C ASP A 30 -9.24 -29.66 6.05
N LYS A 31 -8.56 -28.66 5.46
CA LYS A 31 -8.99 -27.75 4.38
C LYS A 31 -10.34 -27.02 4.57
N SER A 32 -11.03 -27.21 5.69
CA SER A 32 -12.32 -26.59 6.01
C SER A 32 -12.18 -25.19 6.59
N THR A 33 -11.00 -24.84 7.09
CA THR A 33 -10.70 -23.54 7.67
C THR A 33 -9.37 -23.01 7.13
N ALA A 34 -9.29 -21.69 6.98
CA ALA A 34 -8.05 -20.99 6.65
C ALA A 34 -7.70 -20.07 7.80
N ASP A 35 -6.45 -20.11 8.25
CA ASP A 35 -5.90 -19.13 9.17
C ASP A 35 -5.26 -18.00 8.36
N CYS A 36 -5.74 -16.78 8.54
CA CYS A 36 -5.36 -15.62 7.75
C CYS A 36 -4.77 -14.54 8.66
N ALA A 37 -3.52 -14.16 8.41
CA ALA A 37 -2.85 -13.07 9.11
C ALA A 37 -2.71 -11.85 8.20
N GLN A 38 -2.99 -10.65 8.75
CA GLN A 38 -2.72 -9.39 8.05
C GLN A 38 -1.20 -9.22 7.90
N LEU A 39 -0.75 -8.92 6.67
CA LEU A 39 0.64 -8.59 6.38
C LEU A 39 0.87 -7.09 6.57
N GLN A 40 1.99 -6.73 7.19
CA GLN A 40 2.41 -5.34 7.32
C GLN A 40 3.04 -4.85 6.01
N VAL A 41 2.20 -4.30 5.12
CA VAL A 41 2.63 -3.75 3.83
C VAL A 41 3.16 -2.33 3.97
N ASP A 42 2.41 -1.48 4.67
CA ASP A 42 2.79 -0.12 5.03
C ASP A 42 2.33 0.14 6.47
N TRP A 43 3.26 0.57 7.30
CA TRP A 43 3.02 0.86 8.71
C TRP A 43 2.99 2.36 9.01
N ARG A 44 3.37 3.20 8.05
CA ARG A 44 3.52 4.62 8.26
C ARG A 44 2.21 5.34 7.99
N ASN A 45 1.80 6.24 8.86
CA ASN A 45 0.56 7.01 8.67
C ASN A 45 0.69 8.02 7.52
N LYS A 46 1.87 8.62 7.38
CA LYS A 46 2.26 9.52 6.29
C LYS A 46 3.61 9.10 5.74
N ASP A 47 3.88 9.40 4.48
CA ASP A 47 5.21 9.19 3.93
C ASP A 47 6.12 10.36 4.27
N ASP A 48 7.02 10.09 5.20
CA ASP A 48 8.08 10.96 5.67
C ASP A 48 9.10 11.32 4.58
N LYS A 49 9.17 10.57 3.48
CA LYS A 49 10.03 10.90 2.32
C LYS A 49 9.60 12.18 1.60
N TYR A 50 8.37 12.66 1.78
CA TYR A 50 7.91 13.92 1.17
C TYR A 50 8.32 15.19 1.91
N LYS A 51 8.89 15.07 3.11
CA LYS A 51 9.41 16.24 3.84
C LYS A 51 10.51 16.97 3.07
N ASP A 52 11.26 16.25 2.24
CA ASP A 52 12.33 16.81 1.43
C ASP A 52 11.82 17.47 0.13
N PHE A 53 10.56 17.20 -0.26
CA PHE A 53 9.93 17.74 -1.46
C PHE A 53 8.99 18.88 -1.08
N ALA A 54 9.50 20.12 -1.06
CA ALA A 54 8.74 21.30 -0.64
C ALA A 54 7.43 21.56 -1.45
N TRP A 55 7.32 20.97 -2.64
CA TRP A 55 6.12 21.05 -3.49
C TRP A 55 5.04 20.05 -3.12
N ILE A 56 5.33 19.02 -2.33
CA ILE A 56 4.32 18.09 -1.80
C ILE A 56 3.81 18.63 -0.46
N ASP A 57 2.50 18.77 -0.36
CA ASP A 57 1.82 19.26 0.83
C ASP A 57 1.38 18.12 1.76
N ASP A 58 0.78 17.09 1.19
CA ASP A 58 0.29 15.94 1.93
C ASP A 58 0.23 14.68 1.07
N ASP A 59 0.32 13.51 1.71
CA ASP A 59 0.02 12.21 1.13
C ASP A 59 -1.22 11.61 1.79
N ILE A 60 -2.21 11.25 0.98
CA ILE A 60 -3.50 10.81 1.50
C ILE A 60 -3.61 9.29 1.33
N LYS A 61 -3.70 8.62 2.48
CA LYS A 61 -3.84 7.16 2.58
C LYS A 61 -5.26 6.72 2.94
N ASP A 62 -6.12 7.66 3.33
CA ASP A 62 -7.53 7.38 3.60
C ASP A 62 -8.20 6.82 2.35
N TYR A 63 -8.83 5.65 2.49
CA TYR A 63 -9.51 4.95 1.40
C TYR A 63 -8.63 4.72 0.16
N GLN A 64 -7.31 4.60 0.34
CA GLN A 64 -6.38 4.37 -0.78
C GLN A 64 -6.56 3.01 -1.46
N ARG A 65 -7.31 2.10 -0.83
CA ARG A 65 -7.68 0.77 -1.33
C ARG A 65 -6.48 -0.14 -1.56
N LEU A 66 -5.55 -0.17 -0.60
CA LEU A 66 -4.45 -1.11 -0.62
C LEU A 66 -4.98 -2.55 -0.67
N GLY A 67 -4.48 -3.35 -1.61
CA GLY A 67 -5.00 -4.69 -1.87
C GLY A 67 -6.12 -4.74 -2.93
N ALA A 68 -6.46 -3.62 -3.57
CA ALA A 68 -7.40 -3.62 -4.69
C ALA A 68 -6.88 -4.40 -5.91
N SER A 69 -5.57 -4.39 -6.13
CA SER A 69 -4.91 -5.28 -7.08
C SER A 69 -3.70 -5.94 -6.44
N LEU A 70 -3.49 -7.19 -6.85
CA LEU A 70 -2.47 -8.08 -6.33
C LEU A 70 -1.97 -8.94 -7.49
N ALA A 71 -0.65 -9.04 -7.63
CA ALA A 71 0.00 -9.93 -8.55
C ALA A 71 1.09 -10.71 -7.82
N THR A 72 1.23 -11.99 -8.18
CA THR A 72 2.24 -12.88 -7.59
C THR A 72 3.01 -13.57 -8.69
N SER A 73 4.29 -13.78 -8.45
CA SER A 73 5.18 -14.59 -9.29
C SER A 73 6.06 -15.46 -8.40
N ASP A 74 6.87 -16.30 -9.02
CA ASP A 74 7.98 -17.01 -8.38
C ASP A 74 8.98 -16.08 -7.68
N LYS A 75 9.06 -14.82 -8.10
CA LYS A 75 10.01 -13.83 -7.56
C LYS A 75 9.46 -13.01 -6.40
N GLY A 76 8.14 -13.03 -6.18
CA GLY A 76 7.52 -12.22 -5.14
C GLY A 76 6.12 -11.74 -5.47
N VAL A 77 5.71 -10.70 -4.75
CA VAL A 77 4.35 -10.19 -4.70
C VAL A 77 4.37 -8.69 -4.93
N VAL A 78 3.43 -8.20 -5.73
CA VAL A 78 3.11 -6.78 -5.87
C VAL A 78 1.68 -6.54 -5.44
N VAL A 79 1.46 -5.56 -4.57
CA VAL A 79 0.14 -5.14 -4.10
C VAL A 79 0.01 -3.63 -4.25
N CYS A 80 -1.13 -3.16 -4.75
CA CYS A 80 -1.32 -1.73 -5.06
C CYS A 80 -2.51 -1.11 -4.35
N ALA A 81 -2.43 0.22 -4.23
CA ALA A 81 -3.42 1.12 -3.67
C ALA A 81 -3.77 2.20 -4.72
N PRO A 82 -4.76 1.96 -5.60
CA PRO A 82 -5.06 2.87 -6.71
C PRO A 82 -5.71 4.19 -6.26
N GLY A 83 -6.25 4.25 -5.04
CA GLY A 83 -6.85 5.46 -4.48
C GLY A 83 -5.84 6.37 -3.76
N TRP A 84 -4.56 5.97 -3.69
CA TRP A 84 -3.55 6.83 -3.09
C TRP A 84 -3.31 8.07 -3.95
N HIS A 85 -3.23 9.23 -3.31
CA HIS A 85 -3.08 10.51 -3.97
C HIS A 85 -2.25 11.48 -3.12
N ILE A 86 -1.70 12.50 -3.77
CA ILE A 86 -0.95 13.57 -3.09
C ILE A 86 -1.60 14.92 -3.35
N PHE A 87 -1.48 15.80 -2.37
CA PHE A 87 -1.69 17.22 -2.59
C PHE A 87 -0.36 17.89 -2.88
N VAL A 88 -0.31 18.63 -3.98
CA VAL A 88 0.86 19.44 -4.35
C VAL A 88 0.56 20.92 -4.19
N LYS A 89 1.54 21.69 -3.76
CA LYS A 89 1.47 23.14 -3.62
C LYS A 89 1.69 23.81 -4.98
N TYR A 90 0.75 24.66 -5.37
CA TYR A 90 0.92 25.59 -6.48
C TYR A 90 1.08 27.02 -5.96
N GLN A 91 1.46 27.96 -6.84
CA GLN A 91 1.51 29.38 -6.50
C GLN A 91 0.17 29.90 -5.96
N VAL A 92 -0.94 29.32 -6.44
CA VAL A 92 -2.29 29.59 -5.93
C VAL A 92 -2.98 28.26 -5.68
N GLY A 93 -3.12 27.89 -4.41
CA GLY A 93 -3.86 26.70 -3.97
C GLY A 93 -3.07 25.40 -3.97
N LYS A 94 -3.82 24.28 -3.95
CA LYS A 94 -3.30 22.92 -3.99
C LYS A 94 -3.98 22.15 -5.12
N ALA A 95 -3.27 21.23 -5.76
CA ALA A 95 -3.92 20.26 -6.65
C ALA A 95 -3.83 18.86 -6.06
N ASP A 96 -4.88 18.09 -6.30
CA ASP A 96 -4.98 16.66 -5.98
C ASP A 96 -4.48 15.84 -7.17
N LEU A 97 -3.49 14.98 -6.96
CA LEU A 97 -2.92 14.10 -7.97
C LEU A 97 -3.11 12.63 -7.60
N PRO A 98 -4.06 11.90 -8.23
CA PRO A 98 -4.34 10.50 -7.96
C PRO A 98 -3.38 9.59 -8.71
N PHE A 99 -2.15 9.49 -8.21
CA PHE A 99 -1.10 8.68 -8.82
C PHE A 99 -1.26 7.18 -8.58
N GLY A 100 -1.87 6.80 -7.45
CA GLY A 100 -1.76 5.45 -6.94
C GLY A 100 -0.33 5.09 -6.53
N LEU A 101 -0.21 3.96 -5.85
CA LEU A 101 1.10 3.38 -5.55
C LEU A 101 1.05 1.87 -5.44
N CYS A 102 2.23 1.26 -5.50
CA CYS A 102 2.41 -0.18 -5.33
C CYS A 102 3.56 -0.48 -4.37
N PHE A 103 3.46 -1.63 -3.71
CA PHE A 103 4.50 -2.21 -2.87
C PHE A 103 4.90 -3.57 -3.44
N GLU A 104 6.19 -3.88 -3.39
CA GLU A 104 6.69 -5.21 -3.71
C GLU A 104 7.32 -5.87 -2.49
N ALA A 105 7.19 -7.18 -2.37
CA ALA A 105 7.98 -7.98 -1.46
C ALA A 105 8.48 -9.25 -2.14
N ARG A 106 9.68 -9.69 -1.77
CA ARG A 106 10.26 -10.95 -2.24
C ARG A 106 10.08 -12.02 -1.17
N GLU A 107 9.88 -13.26 -1.59
CA GLU A 107 9.76 -14.39 -0.68
C GLU A 107 11.03 -14.56 0.19
N GLU A 108 12.20 -14.36 -0.41
CA GLU A 108 13.52 -14.34 0.27
C GLU A 108 13.60 -13.36 1.44
N THR A 109 12.76 -12.33 1.45
CA THR A 109 12.73 -11.28 2.49
C THR A 109 11.61 -11.49 3.50
N ASN A 110 10.99 -12.67 3.57
CA ASN A 110 9.84 -12.95 4.44
C ASN A 110 8.71 -11.91 4.29
N PHE A 111 8.42 -11.49 3.06
CA PHE A 111 7.39 -10.49 2.75
C PHE A 111 7.62 -9.11 3.42
N ILE A 112 8.87 -8.67 3.55
CA ILE A 112 9.13 -7.25 3.85
C ILE A 112 8.79 -6.42 2.61
N PHE A 113 7.66 -5.72 2.67
CA PHE A 113 7.19 -4.87 1.58
C PHE A 113 7.99 -3.58 1.48
N LYS A 114 8.32 -3.20 0.25
CA LYS A 114 8.96 -1.93 -0.10
C LYS A 114 8.09 -1.21 -1.11
N LYS A 115 7.90 0.08 -0.90
CA LYS A 115 7.23 0.96 -1.87
C LYS A 115 8.06 1.01 -3.15
N LYS A 116 7.39 1.01 -4.30
CA LYS A 116 8.03 1.05 -5.62
C LYS A 116 7.75 2.39 -6.30
N GLU A 117 8.78 3.22 -6.29
CA GLU A 117 8.77 4.59 -6.80
C GLU A 117 8.50 4.66 -8.30
N GLU A 118 8.91 3.63 -9.05
CA GLU A 118 8.62 3.48 -10.49
C GLU A 118 7.11 3.46 -10.79
N PHE A 119 6.27 3.03 -9.85
CA PHE A 119 4.81 3.01 -10.00
C PHE A 119 4.11 4.24 -9.41
N SER A 120 4.89 5.22 -8.94
CA SER A 120 4.38 6.42 -8.27
C SER A 120 5.13 7.63 -8.83
N PRO A 121 4.64 8.24 -9.92
CA PRO A 121 5.33 9.32 -10.63
C PRO A 121 5.80 10.48 -9.76
N ALA A 122 5.11 10.73 -8.64
CA ALA A 122 5.49 11.68 -7.60
C ALA A 122 6.93 11.55 -7.05
N TYR A 123 7.56 10.37 -7.16
CA TYR A 123 8.93 10.16 -6.70
C TYR A 123 10.00 10.36 -7.79
N SER A 124 9.58 10.54 -9.04
CA SER A 124 10.48 10.65 -10.20
C SER A 124 10.60 12.07 -10.76
N SER A 125 9.88 13.04 -10.19
CA SER A 125 9.77 14.43 -10.65
C SER A 125 10.55 15.42 -9.79
#